data_AF-A0A2I0N976-F1
#
_entry.id   AF-A0A2I0N976-F1
#
_cell.length_a   1.000
_cell.length_b   1.000
_cell.length_c   1.000
_cell.angle_alpha   90.00
_cell.angle_beta   90.00
_cell.angle_gamma   90.00
#
_symmetry.space_group_name_H-M   'P 1'
#
loop_
_entity.id
_entity.type
_entity.pdbx_description
1 polymer ?
#
loop_
_entity_poly.entity_id
_entity_poly.type
_entity_poly.pdbx_seq_one_letter_code
_entity_poly.pdbx_strand_id
1 'polypeptide(L)'
;MAEPQNDPKIIGEANLNQPPFYRRIYAIVHDIPKGRVSTYGAVALAAGKRGGARAVGNAMNRNQDTACVPCHRVVKSDGNVGGYYSGTAEKIKRLNDEGLKIKKNGQITDFDSVLFTDFNVISEREISDL
;
A
#
# COMPACT_ATOMS: atom_id res chain seq x y z
N MET A 1 -19.77 12.03 6.22
CA MET A 1 -18.33 12.17 5.92
C MET A 1 -18.07 11.49 4.59
N ALA A 2 -17.18 12.02 3.74
CA ALA A 2 -16.82 11.31 2.51
C ALA A 2 -16.16 9.97 2.87
N GLU A 3 -16.45 8.92 2.10
CA GLU A 3 -15.74 7.65 2.27
C GLU A 3 -14.22 7.86 2.05
N PRO A 4 -13.33 7.18 2.77
CA PRO A 4 -11.87 7.41 2.68
C PRO A 4 -11.30 7.38 1.26
N GLN A 5 -11.83 6.51 0.39
CA GLN A 5 -11.48 6.40 -1.03
C GLN A 5 -11.89 7.62 -1.89
N ASN A 6 -12.65 8.56 -1.35
CA ASN A 6 -13.09 9.77 -2.03
C ASN A 6 -12.55 11.05 -1.35
N ASP A 7 -11.71 10.92 -0.32
CA ASP A 7 -11.11 12.06 0.39
C ASP A 7 -9.74 12.42 -0.22
N PRO A 8 -9.57 13.62 -0.83
CA PRO A 8 -8.29 14.06 -1.37
C PRO A 8 -7.18 14.18 -0.33
N LYS A 9 -7.50 14.32 0.97
CA LYS A 9 -6.49 14.32 2.04
C LYS A 9 -5.91 12.93 2.31
N ILE A 10 -6.62 11.88 1.91
CA ILE A 10 -6.22 10.49 2.11
C ILE A 10 -5.54 9.95 0.85
N ILE A 11 -6.17 10.11 -0.31
CA ILE A 11 -5.67 9.51 -1.55
C ILE A 11 -4.96 10.50 -2.48
N GLY A 12 -5.02 11.81 -2.22
CA GLY A 12 -4.49 12.84 -3.11
C GLY A 12 -5.45 13.22 -4.25
N GLU A 13 -5.52 14.50 -4.60
CA GLU A 13 -6.40 15.01 -5.65
C GLU A 13 -6.16 14.32 -7.01
N ALA A 14 -4.89 14.09 -7.36
CA ALA A 14 -4.50 13.45 -8.61
C ALA A 14 -5.03 12.00 -8.76
N ASN A 15 -5.31 11.32 -7.64
CA ASN A 15 -5.82 9.96 -7.64
C ASN A 15 -7.35 9.86 -7.67
N LEU A 16 -8.10 10.96 -7.54
CA LEU A 16 -9.57 10.96 -7.51
C LEU A 16 -10.21 10.41 -8.80
N ASN A 17 -9.51 10.52 -9.92
CA ASN A 17 -9.96 10.02 -11.23
C ASN A 17 -9.58 8.55 -11.50
N GLN A 18 -8.92 7.88 -10.55
CA GLN A 18 -8.58 6.46 -10.69
C GLN A 18 -9.81 5.57 -10.46
N PRO A 19 -9.82 4.33 -10.99
CA PRO A 19 -10.93 3.40 -10.79
C PRO A 19 -11.28 3.25 -9.30
N PRO A 20 -12.57 3.08 -8.91
CA PRO A 20 -12.99 2.97 -7.52
C PRO A 20 -12.19 1.95 -6.70
N PHE A 21 -11.86 0.80 -7.31
CA PHE A 21 -11.03 -0.22 -6.67
C PHE A 21 -9.60 0.26 -6.36
N TYR A 22 -8.99 1.08 -7.21
CA TYR A 22 -7.66 1.64 -6.96
C TYR A 22 -7.69 2.70 -5.87
N ARG A 23 -8.72 3.55 -5.86
CA ARG A 23 -8.93 4.52 -4.79
C ARG A 23 -9.10 3.85 -3.42
N ARG A 24 -9.81 2.72 -3.36
CA ARG A 24 -9.88 1.88 -2.15
C ARG A 24 -8.51 1.34 -1.75
N ILE A 25 -7.72 0.84 -2.69
CA ILE A 25 -6.34 0.39 -2.41
C ILE A 25 -5.49 1.53 -1.86
N TYR A 26 -5.60 2.74 -2.41
CA TYR A 26 -4.86 3.90 -1.94
C TYR A 26 -5.22 4.30 -0.52
N ALA A 27 -6.51 4.31 -0.17
CA ALA A 27 -6.95 4.56 1.19
C ALA A 27 -6.40 3.52 2.18
N ILE A 28 -6.38 2.24 1.81
CA ILE A 28 -5.78 1.18 2.63
C ILE A 28 -4.26 1.36 2.79
N VAL A 29 -3.57 1.76 1.72
CA VAL A 29 -2.11 1.97 1.75
C VAL A 29 -1.75 3.21 2.57
N HIS A 30 -2.60 4.24 2.58
CA HIS A 30 -2.45 5.42 3.43
C HIS A 30 -2.34 5.06 4.91
N ASP A 31 -3.10 4.07 5.37
CA ASP A 31 -3.13 3.65 6.78
C ASP A 31 -1.85 2.93 7.23
N ILE A 32 -0.97 2.51 6.32
CA ILE A 32 0.28 1.82 6.68
C ILE A 32 1.20 2.82 7.39
N PRO A 33 1.53 2.66 8.68
CA PRO A 33 2.30 3.65 9.42
C PRO A 33 3.75 3.77 8.92
N LYS A 34 4.38 4.92 9.18
CA LYS A 34 5.82 5.11 8.96
C LYS A 34 6.62 4.05 9.72
N GLY A 35 7.62 3.45 9.06
CA GLY A 35 8.45 2.40 9.66
C GLY A 35 7.82 1.01 9.66
N ARG A 36 6.64 0.87 9.05
CA ARG A 36 5.93 -0.40 8.85
C ARG A 36 5.74 -0.65 7.35
N VAL A 37 5.59 -1.91 6.99
CA VAL A 37 5.30 -2.33 5.61
C VAL A 37 4.14 -3.30 5.59
N SER A 38 3.42 -3.37 4.48
CA SER A 38 2.45 -4.44 4.24
C SER A 38 2.76 -5.15 2.93
N THR A 39 2.10 -6.29 2.70
CA THR A 39 2.30 -7.07 1.48
C THR A 39 1.23 -6.75 0.45
N TYR A 40 1.55 -6.91 -0.84
CA TYR A 40 0.55 -6.82 -1.90
C TYR A 40 -0.68 -7.72 -1.64
N GLY A 41 -0.47 -8.90 -1.06
CA GLY A 41 -1.56 -9.82 -0.70
C GLY A 41 -2.43 -9.32 0.45
N ALA A 42 -1.80 -8.79 1.51
CA ALA A 42 -2.53 -8.24 2.66
C ALA A 42 -3.36 -7.01 2.28
N VAL A 43 -2.78 -6.09 1.49
CA VAL A 43 -3.51 -4.93 0.95
C VAL A 43 -4.67 -5.38 0.06
N ALA A 44 -4.47 -6.39 -0.79
CA ALA A 44 -5.54 -6.91 -1.65
C ALA A 44 -6.68 -7.53 -0.83
N LEU A 45 -6.35 -8.25 0.25
CA LEU A 45 -7.33 -8.83 1.16
C LEU A 45 -8.13 -7.74 1.87
N ALA A 46 -7.46 -6.72 2.42
CA ALA A 46 -8.12 -5.57 3.04
C ALA A 46 -9.01 -4.78 2.05
N ALA A 47 -8.63 -4.78 0.77
CA ALA A 47 -9.43 -4.20 -0.31
C ALA A 47 -10.62 -5.07 -0.75
N GLY A 48 -10.88 -6.20 -0.09
CA GLY A 48 -11.97 -7.13 -0.42
C GLY A 48 -11.69 -8.03 -1.62
N LYS A 49 -10.42 -8.19 -2.03
CA LYS A 49 -10.04 -9.00 -3.20
C LYS A 49 -8.93 -9.99 -2.86
N ARG A 50 -9.29 -11.13 -2.26
CA ARG A 50 -8.37 -12.24 -2.04
C ARG A 50 -7.73 -12.67 -3.37
N GLY A 51 -6.40 -12.82 -3.40
CA GLY A 51 -5.65 -13.10 -4.64
C GLY A 51 -5.40 -11.88 -5.55
N GLY A 52 -5.83 -10.68 -5.15
CA GLY A 52 -5.72 -9.44 -5.92
C GLY A 52 -4.34 -8.76 -5.93
N ALA A 53 -3.28 -9.43 -5.50
CA ALA A 53 -1.95 -8.82 -5.33
C ALA A 53 -1.42 -8.13 -6.60
N ARG A 54 -1.64 -8.71 -7.78
CA ARG A 54 -1.25 -8.10 -9.07
C ARG A 54 -2.00 -6.79 -9.35
N ALA A 55 -3.26 -6.70 -8.96
CA ALA A 55 -4.05 -5.48 -9.09
C ALA A 55 -3.54 -4.38 -8.15
N VAL A 56 -3.11 -4.73 -6.94
CA VAL A 56 -2.42 -3.80 -6.03
C VAL A 56 -1.12 -3.30 -6.65
N GLY A 57 -0.30 -4.18 -7.24
CA GLY A 57 0.91 -3.77 -7.95
C GLY A 57 0.63 -2.77 -9.09
N ASN A 58 -0.43 -3.01 -9.87
CA ASN A 58 -0.86 -2.08 -10.92
C ASN A 58 -1.33 -0.73 -10.35
N ALA A 59 -2.05 -0.73 -9.23
CA ALA A 59 -2.45 0.49 -8.54
C ALA A 59 -1.21 1.27 -8.04
N MET A 60 -0.25 0.60 -7.39
CA MET A 60 0.99 1.26 -6.91
C MET A 60 1.78 1.91 -8.05
N ASN A 61 1.83 1.29 -9.24
CA ASN A 61 2.49 1.87 -10.42
C ASN A 61 1.73 3.06 -11.02
N ARG A 62 0.44 3.21 -10.72
CA ARG A 62 -0.42 4.30 -11.20
C ARG A 62 -0.67 5.37 -10.13
N ASN A 63 -0.07 5.23 -8.95
CA ASN A 63 -0.18 6.22 -7.90
C ASN A 63 0.48 7.53 -8.36
N GLN A 64 -0.30 8.59 -8.46
CA GLN A 64 0.18 9.92 -8.85
C GLN A 64 0.49 10.83 -7.66
N ASP A 65 0.14 10.41 -6.44
CA ASP A 65 0.37 11.16 -5.20
C ASP A 65 1.11 10.29 -4.17
N THR A 66 2.45 10.30 -4.28
CA THR A 66 3.31 9.55 -3.34
C THR A 66 3.46 10.20 -1.97
N ALA A 67 2.92 11.42 -1.79
CA ALA A 67 2.92 12.10 -0.49
C ALA A 67 1.76 11.62 0.38
N CYS A 68 0.57 11.50 -0.21
CA CYS A 68 -0.61 10.97 0.49
C CYS A 68 -0.60 9.44 0.56
N VAL A 69 -0.17 8.77 -0.52
CA VAL A 69 -0.21 7.30 -0.64
C VAL A 69 1.22 6.75 -0.60
N PRO A 70 1.68 6.17 0.53
CA PRO A 70 3.05 5.70 0.72
C PRO A 70 3.29 4.35 0.02
N CYS A 71 3.23 4.32 -1.31
CA CYS A 71 3.31 3.09 -2.10
C CYS A 71 4.65 2.34 -1.94
N HIS A 72 5.71 3.00 -1.46
CA HIS A 72 6.98 2.35 -1.11
C HIS A 72 6.85 1.38 0.08
N ARG A 73 5.82 1.52 0.93
CA ARG A 73 5.54 0.63 2.08
C ARG A 73 4.88 -0.70 1.68
N VAL A 74 4.51 -0.91 0.41
CA VAL A 74 3.92 -2.17 -0.07
C VAL A 74 4.99 -3.06 -0.70
N VAL A 75 5.21 -4.25 -0.16
CA VAL A 75 6.33 -5.14 -0.52
C VAL A 75 5.88 -6.57 -0.84
N LYS A 76 6.82 -7.43 -1.27
CA LYS A 76 6.52 -8.84 -1.53
C LYS A 76 6.30 -9.61 -0.22
N SER A 77 5.56 -10.71 -0.30
CA SER A 77 5.24 -11.56 0.86
C SER A 77 6.43 -12.31 1.45
N ASP A 78 7.54 -12.41 0.72
CA ASP A 78 8.80 -13.01 1.17
C ASP A 78 9.73 -11.99 1.88
N GLY A 79 9.23 -10.77 2.12
CA GLY A 79 9.96 -9.68 2.74
C GLY A 79 10.90 -8.94 1.79
N ASN A 80 10.97 -9.30 0.51
CA ASN A 80 11.73 -8.53 -0.48
C ASN A 80 11.01 -7.23 -0.85
N VAL A 81 11.77 -6.15 -0.95
CA VAL A 81 11.26 -4.80 -1.28
C VAL A 81 10.50 -4.79 -2.62
N GLY A 82 10.95 -5.59 -3.59
CA GLY A 82 10.32 -5.69 -4.91
C GLY A 82 10.56 -4.46 -5.79
N GLY A 83 9.79 -4.34 -6.86
CA GLY A 83 9.89 -3.23 -7.81
C GLY A 83 9.25 -1.94 -7.32
N TYR A 84 9.59 -0.84 -8.00
CA TYR A 84 9.04 0.49 -7.77
C TYR A 84 9.09 1.32 -9.04
N TYR A 85 8.12 2.20 -9.25
CA TYR A 85 8.03 3.01 -10.47
C TYR A 85 9.29 3.85 -10.72
N SER A 86 9.83 4.50 -9.67
CA SER A 86 11.08 5.26 -9.75
C SER A 86 12.34 4.42 -9.49
N GLY A 87 12.22 3.09 -9.49
CA GLY A 87 13.31 2.15 -9.28
C GLY A 87 13.48 1.66 -7.84
N THR A 88 13.96 0.43 -7.70
CA THR A 88 14.12 -0.24 -6.40
C THR A 88 15.04 0.50 -5.43
N ALA A 89 16.08 1.17 -5.93
CA ALA A 89 17.00 1.94 -5.10
C ALA A 89 16.31 3.10 -4.36
N GLU A 90 15.40 3.81 -5.03
CA GLU A 90 14.62 4.89 -4.42
C GLU A 90 13.64 4.33 -3.36
N LYS A 91 13.02 3.18 -3.63
CA LYS A 91 12.17 2.50 -2.65
C LYS A 91 12.94 2.11 -1.39
N ILE A 92 14.15 1.53 -1.56
CA ILE A 92 15.04 1.17 -0.45
C ILE A 92 15.44 2.42 0.33
N LYS A 93 15.83 3.50 -0.35
CA LYS A 93 16.17 4.77 0.30
C LYS A 93 15.02 5.27 1.19
N ARG A 94 13.81 5.35 0.65
CA ARG A 94 12.62 5.77 1.41
C ARG A 94 12.34 4.87 2.62
N LEU A 95 12.45 3.55 2.46
CA LEU A 95 12.28 2.62 3.58
C LEU A 95 13.36 2.80 4.65
N ASN A 96 14.62 3.05 4.26
CA ASN A 96 15.70 3.37 5.19
C ASN A 96 15.46 4.70 5.92
N ASP A 97 14.96 5.74 5.23
CA ASP A 97 14.59 7.03 5.82
C ASP A 97 13.43 6.91 6.83
N GLU A 98 12.68 5.81 6.76
CA GLU A 98 11.65 5.42 7.74
C GLU A 98 12.17 4.49 8.85
N GLY A 99 13.45 4.13 8.83
CA GLY A 99 14.10 3.33 9.87
C GLY A 99 14.12 1.81 9.60
N LEU A 100 13.65 1.35 8.44
CA LEU A 100 13.76 -0.06 8.08
C LEU A 100 15.18 -0.40 7.62
N LYS A 101 15.66 -1.60 7.95
CA LYS A 101 16.98 -2.10 7.51
C LYS A 101 16.83 -3.09 6.36
N ILE A 102 17.41 -2.80 5.21
CA ILE A 102 17.37 -3.67 4.03
C ILE A 102 18.70 -4.41 3.86
N LYS A 103 18.64 -5.74 3.74
CA LYS A 103 19.79 -6.59 3.45
C LYS A 103 20.28 -6.37 2.01
N LYS A 104 21.53 -6.76 1.71
CA LYS A 104 22.12 -6.62 0.36
C LYS A 104 21.31 -7.31 -0.75
N ASN A 105 20.57 -8.36 -0.42
CA ASN A 105 19.69 -9.07 -1.36
C ASN A 105 18.30 -8.41 -1.55
N GLY A 106 18.04 -7.27 -0.91
CA GLY A 106 16.77 -6.55 -1.00
C GLY A 106 15.69 -7.00 -0.01
N GLN A 107 16.01 -7.92 0.91
CA GLN A 107 15.08 -8.36 1.94
C GLN A 107 15.10 -7.44 3.16
N ILE A 108 13.92 -7.14 3.71
CA ILE A 108 13.77 -6.40 4.96
C ILE A 108 14.25 -7.27 6.13
N THR A 109 15.07 -6.70 7.01
CA THR A 109 15.51 -7.34 8.26
C THR A 109 14.35 -7.36 9.27
N ASP A 110 14.20 -8.45 10.01
CA ASP A 110 13.13 -8.65 11.01
C ASP A 110 11.74 -8.37 10.43
N PHE A 111 11.49 -8.83 9.19
CA PHE A 111 10.29 -8.51 8.40
C PHE A 111 8.97 -8.67 9.18
N ASP A 112 8.82 -9.76 9.93
CA ASP A 112 7.61 -10.04 10.70
C ASP A 112 7.33 -8.97 11.76
N SER A 113 8.38 -8.37 12.33
CA SER A 113 8.25 -7.32 13.37
C SER A 113 7.74 -5.99 12.83
N VAL A 114 7.97 -5.73 11.54
CA VAL A 114 7.58 -4.48 10.84
C VAL A 114 6.36 -4.67 9.93
N LEU A 115 5.84 -5.89 9.84
CA LEU A 115 4.67 -6.21 9.04
C LEU A 115 3.41 -5.58 9.65
N PHE A 116 2.65 -4.89 8.82
CA PHE A 116 1.37 -4.28 9.13
C PHE A 116 0.24 -5.05 8.44
N THR A 117 -0.70 -5.54 9.25
CA THR A 117 -1.88 -6.29 8.81
C THR A 117 -3.18 -5.82 9.47
N ASP A 118 -3.08 -4.90 10.43
CA ASP A 118 -4.21 -4.37 11.20
C ASP A 118 -4.90 -3.23 10.44
N PHE A 119 -5.41 -3.56 9.25
CA PHE A 119 -6.23 -2.65 8.48
C PHE A 119 -7.61 -2.56 9.12
N ASN A 120 -8.17 -1.36 9.23
CA ASN A 120 -9.59 -1.19 9.54
C ASN A 120 -10.41 -1.67 8.33
N VAL A 121 -10.66 -2.98 8.25
CA VAL A 121 -11.41 -3.58 7.15
C VAL A 121 -12.89 -3.20 7.32
N ILE A 122 -13.39 -2.37 6.42
CA ILE A 122 -14.81 -2.11 6.24
C ILE A 122 -15.47 -3.47 5.93
N SER A 123 -16.40 -3.91 6.78
CA SER A 123 -16.96 -5.26 6.73
C SER A 123 -17.70 -5.51 5.40
N GLU A 124 -17.72 -6.76 4.93
CA GLU A 124 -18.41 -7.16 3.68
C GLU A 124 -19.89 -6.73 3.61
N ARG A 125 -20.53 -6.40 4.74
CA ARG A 125 -21.93 -5.97 4.80
C ARG A 125 -22.17 -4.58 4.17
N GLU A 126 -21.16 -3.71 4.11
CA GLU A 126 -21.33 -2.35 3.55
C GLU A 126 -21.10 -2.30 2.02
N ILE A 127 -20.65 -3.40 1.40
CA ILE A 127 -20.43 -3.46 -0.06
C ILE A 127 -21.69 -3.90 -0.81
N SER A 128 -22.65 -4.54 -0.13
CA SER A 128 -23.87 -5.05 -0.76
C SER A 128 -24.96 -3.98 -0.98
N ASP A 129 -24.76 -2.77 -0.43
CA ASP A 129 -25.76 -1.68 -0.45
C ASP A 129 -25.40 -0.55 -1.44
N LEU A 130 -24.52 -0.82 -2.41
CA LEU A 130 -24.23 0.02 -3.58
C LEU A 130 -24.59 -0.71 -4.88
#